data_AF-A0A966PXJ7-F1
#
_entry.id   AF-A0A966PXJ7-F1
#
_cell.length_a   1.000
_cell.length_b   1.000
_cell.length_c   1.000
_cell.angle_alpha   90.00
_cell.angle_beta   90.00
_cell.angle_gamma   90.00
#
_symmetry.space_group_name_H-M   'P 1'
#
loop_
_entity.id
_entity.type
_entity.pdbx_description
1 polymer ?
#
loop_
_entity_poly.entity_id
_entity_poly.type
_entity_poly.pdbx_seq_one_letter_code
_entity_poly.pdbx_strand_id
1 'polypeptide(L)'
;MNNYLKLMVAMIFSASAFAADNSIYIDQSGDNSTIDITQTGAGNVVRGIQGVGTGNSTPAKIYGDNNAIDIRQIGSTNTLNLGVNTSTATGRAYGIDLTYYVTGNSGTATINSNNAGTGTSGSNFIDVRQTGNSASINLNILGSKNDFTAVTSGGSGNSITATITADETVNNISMTGGGSNTLTQTISSNKATNNITTVGASNGIVLTQSGTAGTNGHAFTLNLTGSSNTLNVTQSGTIDTTVNLLSNGSGNAWNITTGN
;
A
#
# COMPACT_ATOMS: atom_id res chain seq x y z
N MET A 1 -36.13 -22.87 67.38
CA MET A 1 -36.81 -23.14 66.09
C MET A 1 -35.83 -22.83 64.99
N ASN A 2 -35.49 -23.81 64.15
CA ASN A 2 -34.69 -23.56 62.95
C ASN A 2 -35.65 -23.30 61.79
N ASN A 3 -35.47 -22.21 61.05
CA ASN A 3 -36.16 -21.97 59.79
C ASN A 3 -35.12 -21.89 58.66
N TYR A 4 -35.42 -22.56 57.55
CA TYR A 4 -34.41 -22.95 56.56
C TYR A 4 -34.09 -21.85 55.56
N LEU A 5 -32.80 -21.73 55.22
CA LEU A 5 -32.30 -20.88 54.14
C LEU A 5 -32.81 -21.42 52.79
N LYS A 6 -33.69 -20.65 52.11
CA LYS A 6 -34.07 -20.93 50.72
C LYS A 6 -33.16 -20.15 49.77
N LEU A 7 -32.07 -20.79 49.35
CA LEU A 7 -31.20 -20.27 48.29
C LEU A 7 -31.91 -20.39 46.93
N MET A 8 -32.37 -19.27 46.36
CA MET A 8 -32.88 -19.24 44.99
C MET A 8 -31.77 -18.84 44.03
N VAL A 9 -31.18 -19.82 43.33
CA VAL A 9 -30.19 -19.56 42.28
C VAL A 9 -30.90 -19.15 41.00
N ALA A 10 -30.90 -17.85 40.70
CA ALA A 10 -31.29 -17.33 39.39
C ALA A 10 -30.02 -17.21 38.51
N MET A 11 -30.00 -17.85 37.35
CA MET A 11 -28.89 -17.70 36.40
C MET A 11 -28.94 -16.32 35.75
N ILE A 12 -27.87 -15.54 35.91
CA ILE A 12 -27.71 -14.27 35.21
C ILE A 12 -27.37 -14.56 33.75
N PHE A 13 -28.30 -14.26 32.85
CA PHE A 13 -27.97 -14.14 31.43
C PHE A 13 -27.07 -12.93 31.23
N SER A 14 -25.89 -13.14 30.64
CA SER A 14 -24.99 -12.06 30.24
C SER A 14 -25.62 -11.26 29.09
N ALA A 15 -26.09 -10.04 29.37
CA ALA A 15 -26.52 -9.12 28.33
C ALA A 15 -25.33 -8.74 27.44
N SER A 16 -25.43 -8.99 26.14
CA SER A 16 -24.42 -8.61 25.16
C SER A 16 -24.41 -7.09 24.97
N ALA A 17 -23.39 -6.41 25.48
CA ALA A 17 -23.18 -4.99 25.23
C ALA A 17 -22.75 -4.78 23.77
N PHE A 18 -23.58 -4.11 22.98
CA PHE A 18 -23.22 -3.71 21.61
C PHE A 18 -22.40 -2.42 21.65
N ALA A 19 -21.19 -2.46 21.09
CA ALA A 19 -20.46 -1.27 20.67
C ALA A 19 -21.02 -0.76 19.32
N ALA A 20 -20.70 0.48 18.95
CA ALA A 20 -21.11 1.09 17.69
C ALA A 20 -19.88 1.43 16.82
N ASP A 21 -19.93 1.05 15.54
CA ASP A 21 -18.81 1.19 14.60
C ASP A 21 -18.63 2.63 14.08
N ASN A 22 -17.37 3.04 13.87
CA ASN A 22 -17.03 4.29 13.17
C ASN A 22 -16.90 4.01 11.66
N SER A 23 -17.74 4.63 10.82
CA SER A 23 -17.99 4.15 9.45
C SER A 23 -18.22 5.27 8.42
N ILE A 24 -17.55 5.16 7.26
CA ILE A 24 -17.68 6.10 6.13
C ILE A 24 -17.90 5.33 4.81
N TYR A 25 -18.65 5.94 3.89
CA TYR A 25 -19.20 5.31 2.68
C TYR A 25 -18.98 6.14 1.41
N ILE A 26 -18.49 5.51 0.34
CA ILE A 26 -18.18 6.16 -0.96
C ILE A 26 -18.55 5.26 -2.17
N ASP A 27 -19.12 5.88 -3.21
CA ASP A 27 -19.33 5.31 -4.55
C ASP A 27 -19.14 6.42 -5.58
N GLN A 28 -18.41 6.15 -6.67
CA GLN A 28 -18.00 7.11 -7.71
C GLN A 28 -17.85 6.43 -9.07
N SER A 29 -18.06 7.18 -10.15
CA SER A 29 -18.14 6.62 -11.51
C SER A 29 -17.87 7.67 -12.59
N GLY A 30 -17.09 7.26 -13.58
CA GLY A 30 -16.62 8.12 -14.67
C GLY A 30 -15.11 8.27 -14.57
N ASP A 31 -14.43 8.08 -15.70
CA ASP A 31 -12.97 8.16 -15.84
C ASP A 31 -12.38 9.38 -15.09
N ASN A 32 -11.24 9.21 -14.42
CA ASN A 32 -10.47 10.28 -13.75
C ASN A 32 -11.06 10.86 -12.44
N SER A 33 -11.64 10.01 -11.57
CA SER A 33 -12.19 10.39 -10.25
C SER A 33 -11.15 10.35 -9.09
N THR A 34 -11.50 10.90 -7.89
CA THR A 34 -10.57 11.07 -6.74
C THR A 34 -11.27 11.05 -5.37
N ILE A 35 -10.69 10.40 -4.34
CA ILE A 35 -11.32 10.09 -3.03
C ILE A 35 -10.32 10.07 -1.84
N ASP A 36 -10.76 10.54 -0.64
CA ASP A 36 -9.98 10.70 0.61
C ASP A 36 -10.78 10.31 1.89
N ILE A 37 -10.22 9.56 2.86
CA ILE A 37 -10.87 9.28 4.17
C ILE A 37 -9.90 9.21 5.38
N THR A 38 -10.35 9.54 6.61
CA THR A 38 -9.62 9.33 7.88
C THR A 38 -10.53 8.94 9.06
N GLN A 39 -10.09 8.05 9.96
CA GLN A 39 -10.87 7.54 11.11
C GLN A 39 -10.02 7.21 12.36
N THR A 40 -10.63 7.29 13.57
CA THR A 40 -9.97 7.07 14.87
C THR A 40 -10.85 6.29 15.86
N GLY A 41 -10.28 5.32 16.59
CA GLY A 41 -10.98 4.52 17.60
C GLY A 41 -10.74 3.01 17.48
N ALA A 42 -11.56 2.19 18.12
CA ALA A 42 -11.60 0.75 17.85
C ALA A 42 -12.75 0.46 16.86
N GLY A 43 -12.49 -0.34 15.80
CA GLY A 43 -13.54 -0.70 14.82
C GLY A 43 -13.80 0.36 13.74
N ASN A 44 -12.77 1.07 13.28
CA ASN A 44 -12.90 2.04 12.18
C ASN A 44 -13.00 1.33 10.83
N VAL A 45 -14.00 1.66 10.00
CA VAL A 45 -14.17 1.04 8.67
C VAL A 45 -14.45 2.03 7.53
N VAL A 46 -13.63 1.96 6.48
CA VAL A 46 -13.82 2.64 5.18
C VAL A 46 -14.31 1.65 4.12
N ARG A 47 -15.41 1.98 3.45
CA ARG A 47 -16.08 1.11 2.46
C ARG A 47 -17.08 1.88 1.58
N GLY A 48 -17.92 1.19 0.82
CA GLY A 48 -19.02 1.76 0.02
C GLY A 48 -20.37 1.75 0.74
N ILE A 49 -21.39 2.43 0.20
CA ILE A 49 -22.73 2.50 0.80
C ILE A 49 -23.32 1.09 0.95
N GLN A 50 -23.85 0.77 2.13
CA GLN A 50 -24.36 -0.57 2.45
C GLN A 50 -25.86 -0.70 2.20
N GLY A 51 -26.26 -1.86 1.70
CA GLY A 51 -27.66 -2.27 1.64
C GLY A 51 -28.15 -2.80 3.00
N VAL A 52 -29.47 -2.91 3.17
CA VAL A 52 -30.05 -3.52 4.36
C VAL A 52 -29.61 -4.99 4.43
N GLY A 53 -28.69 -5.29 5.36
CA GLY A 53 -28.16 -6.65 5.61
C GLY A 53 -26.76 -6.96 5.06
N THR A 54 -26.04 -6.02 4.43
CA THR A 54 -24.75 -6.33 3.75
C THR A 54 -23.48 -6.28 4.63
N GLY A 55 -23.55 -5.73 5.85
CA GLY A 55 -22.41 -5.69 6.78
C GLY A 55 -21.29 -4.73 6.36
N ASN A 56 -20.05 -5.02 6.78
CA ASN A 56 -18.92 -4.09 6.64
C ASN A 56 -18.01 -4.34 5.42
N SER A 57 -18.48 -5.06 4.41
CA SER A 57 -17.63 -5.63 3.34
C SER A 57 -17.67 -4.93 1.98
N THR A 58 -18.79 -4.33 1.56
CA THR A 58 -18.93 -3.74 0.21
C THR A 58 -17.90 -2.62 -0.01
N PRO A 59 -16.91 -2.75 -0.91
CA PRO A 59 -15.80 -1.79 -1.05
C PRO A 59 -16.28 -0.40 -1.48
N ALA A 60 -15.46 0.63 -1.17
CA ALA A 60 -15.57 1.91 -1.86
C ALA A 60 -15.23 1.73 -3.34
N LYS A 61 -15.90 2.46 -4.22
CA LYS A 61 -15.89 2.19 -5.66
C LYS A 61 -15.54 3.43 -6.49
N ILE A 62 -14.75 3.21 -7.53
CA ILE A 62 -14.41 4.17 -8.59
C ILE A 62 -14.38 3.42 -9.93
N TYR A 63 -14.75 4.04 -11.05
CA TYR A 63 -14.87 3.37 -12.36
C TYR A 63 -14.45 4.26 -13.52
N GLY A 64 -13.74 3.70 -14.50
CA GLY A 64 -13.32 4.38 -15.72
C GLY A 64 -11.80 4.49 -15.85
N ASP A 65 -11.26 4.59 -17.06
CA ASP A 65 -9.80 4.55 -17.28
C ASP A 65 -9.08 5.66 -16.48
N ASN A 66 -8.07 5.26 -15.69
CA ASN A 66 -7.27 6.07 -14.75
C ASN A 66 -8.08 6.72 -13.59
N ASN A 67 -7.80 6.38 -12.32
CA ASN A 67 -8.27 7.18 -11.15
C ASN A 67 -7.25 7.07 -9.99
N ALA A 68 -7.42 7.82 -8.89
CA ALA A 68 -6.45 7.86 -7.78
C ALA A 68 -7.11 8.00 -6.38
N ILE A 69 -6.43 7.52 -5.30
CA ILE A 69 -7.03 7.40 -3.95
C ILE A 69 -6.03 7.39 -2.76
N ASP A 70 -6.41 7.94 -1.60
CA ASP A 70 -5.70 7.82 -0.29
C ASP A 70 -6.67 7.60 0.91
N ILE A 71 -6.23 6.88 1.95
CA ILE A 71 -6.98 6.66 3.21
C ILE A 71 -6.03 6.47 4.40
N ARG A 72 -6.45 6.91 5.60
CA ARG A 72 -5.70 6.76 6.87
C ARG A 72 -6.57 6.22 8.01
N GLN A 73 -6.07 5.28 8.84
CA GLN A 73 -6.84 4.73 9.98
C GLN A 73 -6.02 4.53 11.27
N ILE A 74 -6.62 4.84 12.43
CA ILE A 74 -5.90 4.92 13.72
C ILE A 74 -6.63 4.17 14.85
N GLY A 75 -5.98 3.14 15.41
CA GLY A 75 -6.43 2.43 16.63
C GLY A 75 -6.32 0.90 16.54
N SER A 76 -7.28 0.16 17.10
CA SER A 76 -7.35 -1.30 16.98
C SER A 76 -8.50 -1.72 16.05
N THR A 77 -8.32 -2.83 15.34
CA THR A 77 -9.28 -3.39 14.36
C THR A 77 -9.81 -2.32 13.39
N ASN A 78 -8.90 -1.69 12.66
CA ASN A 78 -9.22 -0.81 11.53
C ASN A 78 -9.39 -1.63 10.22
N THR A 79 -10.26 -1.21 9.32
CA THR A 79 -10.47 -1.88 8.01
C THR A 79 -10.72 -0.90 6.86
N LEU A 80 -9.99 -1.02 5.76
CA LEU A 80 -10.27 -0.37 4.48
C LEU A 80 -10.52 -1.42 3.39
N ASN A 81 -11.56 -1.21 2.57
CA ASN A 81 -11.78 -1.94 1.33
C ASN A 81 -12.18 -0.99 0.18
N LEU A 82 -11.47 -1.02 -0.95
CA LEU A 82 -11.59 -0.05 -2.06
C LEU A 82 -11.19 -0.64 -3.44
N GLY A 83 -11.80 -0.17 -4.53
CA GLY A 83 -11.49 -0.60 -5.91
C GLY A 83 -11.72 0.46 -7.01
N VAL A 84 -10.93 0.39 -8.10
CA VAL A 84 -10.96 1.30 -9.30
C VAL A 84 -10.85 0.51 -10.64
N ASN A 85 -11.09 0.97 -11.88
CA ASN A 85 -11.14 0.09 -13.09
C ASN A 85 -10.66 0.73 -14.43
N THR A 86 -9.73 0.11 -15.19
CA THR A 86 -9.08 0.71 -16.41
C THR A 86 -8.92 -0.27 -17.62
N SER A 87 -7.94 -0.21 -18.57
CA SER A 87 -7.86 -1.05 -19.84
C SER A 87 -6.49 -1.69 -20.31
N THR A 88 -6.42 -3.03 -20.56
CA THR A 88 -5.21 -3.95 -20.64
C THR A 88 -4.28 -3.99 -21.86
N ALA A 89 -3.04 -4.47 -21.58
CA ALA A 89 -1.98 -4.82 -22.53
C ALA A 89 -1.62 -6.34 -22.53
N THR A 90 -0.60 -6.74 -23.29
CA THR A 90 -0.42 -8.14 -23.76
C THR A 90 0.61 -8.95 -22.97
N GLY A 91 0.19 -10.10 -22.44
CA GLY A 91 1.06 -11.19 -21.94
C GLY A 91 1.30 -11.28 -20.42
N ARG A 92 0.79 -10.34 -19.61
CA ARG A 92 1.25 -10.12 -18.22
C ARG A 92 0.12 -9.40 -17.33
N ALA A 93 0.30 -8.49 -16.30
CA ALA A 93 -0.85 -7.92 -15.46
C ALA A 93 -0.89 -6.51 -14.61
N TYR A 94 -0.67 -5.22 -15.04
CA TYR A 94 -0.78 -3.80 -14.43
C TYR A 94 -1.73 -2.59 -14.92
N GLY A 95 -2.43 -1.71 -14.10
CA GLY A 95 -3.37 -0.55 -14.47
C GLY A 95 -4.17 0.48 -13.51
N ILE A 96 -3.64 1.46 -12.71
CA ILE A 96 -4.29 2.60 -11.89
C ILE A 96 -3.21 3.46 -11.12
N ASP A 97 -3.53 4.39 -10.18
CA ASP A 97 -2.60 4.98 -9.15
C ASP A 97 -3.22 5.05 -7.72
N LEU A 98 -2.48 4.92 -6.60
CA LEU A 98 -3.06 4.48 -5.30
C LEU A 98 -2.20 4.61 -4.00
N THR A 99 -2.74 5.08 -2.87
CA THR A 99 -2.08 5.24 -1.52
C THR A 99 -2.87 4.67 -0.30
N TYR A 100 -2.20 4.27 0.81
CA TYR A 100 -2.84 4.03 2.15
C TYR A 100 -1.89 4.19 3.36
N TYR A 101 -2.45 4.49 4.55
CA TYR A 101 -1.79 4.53 5.87
C TYR A 101 -2.59 3.83 6.99
N VAL A 102 -1.87 3.21 7.95
CA VAL A 102 -2.48 2.72 9.21
C VAL A 102 -1.56 2.80 10.42
N THR A 103 -2.14 3.03 11.60
CA THR A 103 -1.40 3.12 12.88
C THR A 103 -2.19 2.56 14.06
N GLY A 104 -1.60 1.63 14.81
CA GLY A 104 -2.17 1.14 16.07
C GLY A 104 -1.80 -0.31 16.40
N ASN A 105 -2.73 -1.10 16.93
CA ASN A 105 -2.45 -2.48 17.40
C ASN A 105 -3.14 -3.59 16.60
N SER A 106 -3.98 -3.21 15.62
CA SER A 106 -4.35 -4.01 14.46
C SER A 106 -5.09 -3.15 13.45
N GLY A 107 -4.87 -3.40 12.16
CA GLY A 107 -5.61 -2.70 11.11
C GLY A 107 -5.21 -3.15 9.71
N THR A 108 -6.17 -3.23 8.79
CA THR A 108 -5.99 -3.83 7.47
C THR A 108 -6.50 -2.92 6.36
N ALA A 109 -5.76 -2.84 5.26
CA ALA A 109 -6.28 -2.36 3.99
C ALA A 109 -6.18 -3.39 2.87
N THR A 110 -7.22 -3.40 2.06
CA THR A 110 -7.23 -3.95 0.71
C THR A 110 -7.60 -2.81 -0.25
N ILE A 111 -6.71 -2.50 -1.20
CA ILE A 111 -7.08 -1.69 -2.35
C ILE A 111 -6.71 -2.38 -3.66
N ASN A 112 -7.55 -2.17 -4.68
CA ASN A 112 -7.54 -2.91 -5.93
C ASN A 112 -7.76 -1.98 -7.15
N SER A 113 -7.36 -2.42 -8.36
CA SER A 113 -7.99 -1.97 -9.59
C SER A 113 -8.25 -3.10 -10.60
N ASN A 114 -9.17 -2.76 -11.49
CA ASN A 114 -10.29 -3.54 -12.01
C ASN A 114 -11.41 -3.91 -11.02
N ASN A 115 -12.12 -2.87 -10.54
CA ASN A 115 -13.37 -2.78 -9.76
C ASN A 115 -14.61 -3.47 -10.38
N ALA A 116 -14.42 -4.45 -11.24
CA ALA A 116 -15.43 -5.24 -11.96
C ALA A 116 -16.13 -4.58 -13.17
N GLY A 117 -15.50 -3.61 -13.86
CA GLY A 117 -15.90 -3.22 -15.23
C GLY A 117 -15.10 -3.97 -16.30
N THR A 118 -15.58 -3.98 -17.55
CA THR A 118 -14.99 -4.76 -18.67
C THR A 118 -14.00 -4.00 -19.56
N GLY A 119 -13.63 -2.76 -19.23
CA GLY A 119 -12.23 -2.38 -19.44
C GLY A 119 -11.35 -3.32 -18.61
N THR A 120 -10.17 -3.77 -19.05
CA THR A 120 -9.45 -4.88 -18.37
C THR A 120 -8.07 -4.52 -17.74
N SER A 121 -7.83 -3.23 -17.44
CA SER A 121 -6.73 -2.60 -16.64
C SER A 121 -5.32 -2.45 -17.30
N GLY A 122 -4.73 -1.23 -17.38
CA GLY A 122 -3.70 -0.83 -18.39
C GLY A 122 -2.19 -0.61 -18.09
N SER A 123 -1.78 0.36 -17.25
CA SER A 123 -0.47 0.35 -16.53
C SER A 123 -0.55 1.00 -15.13
N ASN A 124 0.16 0.49 -14.11
CA ASN A 124 -0.04 0.88 -12.70
C ASN A 124 0.88 1.97 -12.19
N PHE A 125 0.52 2.47 -11.00
CA PHE A 125 1.32 2.97 -9.87
C PHE A 125 0.59 2.73 -8.51
N ILE A 126 1.33 2.81 -7.39
CA ILE A 126 0.93 2.44 -5.99
C ILE A 126 1.94 3.06 -5.02
N ASP A 127 1.54 3.40 -3.79
CA ASP A 127 2.36 3.71 -2.62
C ASP A 127 1.64 3.38 -1.29
N VAL A 128 2.35 3.17 -0.16
CA VAL A 128 1.73 2.53 1.02
C VAL A 128 2.52 2.63 2.34
N ARG A 129 2.02 3.23 3.44
CA ARG A 129 2.85 3.55 4.65
C ARG A 129 2.35 2.94 5.98
N GLN A 130 3.23 2.41 6.84
CA GLN A 130 2.81 1.69 8.07
C GLN A 130 3.68 1.88 9.32
N THR A 131 3.05 2.00 10.50
CA THR A 131 3.68 2.14 11.84
C THR A 131 2.80 1.51 12.94
N GLY A 132 3.37 0.92 13.99
CA GLY A 132 2.63 0.27 15.09
C GLY A 132 2.71 -1.28 15.12
N ASN A 133 1.81 -1.93 15.85
CA ASN A 133 1.78 -3.38 16.02
C ASN A 133 0.72 -4.01 15.08
N SER A 134 1.10 -5.04 14.34
CA SER A 134 0.16 -5.94 13.61
C SER A 134 -0.85 -5.23 12.69
N ALA A 135 -0.43 -4.15 12.04
CA ALA A 135 -1.18 -3.60 10.92
C ALA A 135 -0.76 -4.29 9.60
N SER A 136 -1.54 -4.16 8.54
CA SER A 136 -1.26 -4.78 7.24
C SER A 136 -1.81 -3.94 6.10
N ILE A 137 -1.08 -3.89 4.99
CA ILE A 137 -1.54 -3.25 3.75
C ILE A 137 -1.36 -4.18 2.56
N ASN A 138 -2.40 -4.26 1.74
CA ASN A 138 -2.48 -5.01 0.49
C ASN A 138 -3.01 -4.08 -0.63
N LEU A 139 -2.28 -4.02 -1.73
CA LEU A 139 -2.51 -3.11 -2.86
C LEU A 139 -2.34 -3.89 -4.19
N ASN A 140 -3.27 -3.79 -5.15
CA ASN A 140 -3.32 -4.65 -6.35
C ASN A 140 -3.97 -3.97 -7.55
N ILE A 141 -3.60 -4.33 -8.80
CA ILE A 141 -4.19 -3.81 -10.06
C ILE A 141 -3.72 -4.67 -11.31
N LEU A 142 -4.30 -4.66 -12.55
CA LEU A 142 -4.20 -5.69 -13.68
C LEU A 142 -3.74 -5.14 -15.10
N GLY A 143 -3.17 -5.86 -16.13
CA GLY A 143 -2.33 -5.33 -17.31
C GLY A 143 -1.06 -6.11 -17.90
N SER A 144 0.25 -5.73 -17.67
CA SER A 144 1.51 -6.39 -18.26
C SER A 144 2.95 -6.71 -17.55
N LYS A 145 3.17 -7.04 -16.23
CA LYS A 145 4.38 -7.44 -15.32
C LYS A 145 5.72 -6.62 -15.01
N ASN A 146 5.73 -5.73 -13.97
CA ASN A 146 6.64 -4.62 -13.51
C ASN A 146 6.98 -4.62 -11.96
N ASP A 147 7.49 -3.47 -11.43
CA ASP A 147 7.21 -2.65 -10.18
C ASP A 147 6.65 -3.35 -8.91
N PHE A 148 6.76 -2.82 -7.68
CA PHE A 148 5.84 -3.08 -6.52
C PHE A 148 6.17 -2.15 -5.33
N THR A 149 5.18 -1.49 -4.70
CA THR A 149 5.44 -0.41 -3.72
C THR A 149 5.29 -0.74 -2.21
N ALA A 150 5.80 0.12 -1.31
CA ALA A 150 5.63 0.13 0.15
C ALA A 150 6.32 1.32 0.81
N VAL A 151 6.16 1.48 2.14
CA VAL A 151 6.75 2.45 3.09
C VAL A 151 6.59 1.99 4.62
N THR A 152 7.23 0.89 5.14
CA THR A 152 6.94 0.15 6.45
C THR A 152 7.97 0.11 7.63
N SER A 153 7.59 0.39 8.91
CA SER A 153 8.43 0.11 10.11
C SER A 153 7.84 0.27 11.53
N GLY A 154 8.18 -0.70 12.39
CA GLY A 154 8.39 -0.59 13.86
C GLY A 154 7.20 -0.31 14.79
N GLY A 155 7.29 -0.90 15.98
CA GLY A 155 6.16 -1.69 16.48
C GLY A 155 6.18 -3.09 15.84
N SER A 156 5.52 -4.06 16.45
CA SER A 156 5.78 -5.50 16.29
C SER A 156 5.38 -6.13 14.96
N GLY A 157 4.78 -5.37 14.05
CA GLY A 157 4.28 -5.89 12.78
C GLY A 157 3.97 -4.76 11.83
N ASN A 158 5.01 -4.20 11.21
CA ASN A 158 4.85 -3.40 10.01
C ASN A 158 5.28 -4.17 8.78
N SER A 159 4.37 -4.22 7.81
CA SER A 159 4.40 -5.16 6.71
C SER A 159 3.56 -4.58 5.59
N ILE A 160 4.16 -4.40 4.43
CA ILE A 160 3.46 -3.76 3.34
C ILE A 160 3.65 -4.55 2.06
N THR A 161 2.51 -4.95 1.54
CA THR A 161 2.38 -5.65 0.29
C THR A 161 1.66 -4.72 -0.65
N ALA A 162 2.25 -4.52 -1.80
CA ALA A 162 1.64 -3.70 -2.81
C ALA A 162 2.02 -4.24 -4.16
N THR A 163 1.19 -3.93 -5.14
CA THR A 163 1.27 -4.53 -6.45
C THR A 163 0.79 -3.46 -7.42
N ILE A 164 1.63 -2.44 -7.62
CA ILE A 164 2.01 -2.24 -9.02
C ILE A 164 2.46 -3.64 -9.37
N THR A 165 1.73 -4.33 -10.29
CA THR A 165 2.28 -5.72 -12.75
C THR A 165 2.67 -4.93 -14.20
N ALA A 166 2.05 -4.70 -15.37
CA ALA A 166 2.58 -3.78 -16.51
C ALA A 166 4.03 -4.02 -17.12
N ASP A 167 4.47 -3.53 -18.30
CA ASP A 167 5.60 -4.17 -19.07
C ASP A 167 7.06 -4.30 -18.47
N GLU A 168 7.37 -5.53 -18.03
CA GLU A 168 8.62 -6.33 -17.77
C GLU A 168 9.56 -6.20 -16.50
N THR A 169 10.05 -5.01 -16.12
CA THR A 169 10.23 -4.37 -14.76
C THR A 169 10.10 -5.11 -13.36
N VAL A 170 10.64 -4.57 -12.23
CA VAL A 170 10.72 -5.12 -10.81
C VAL A 170 10.66 -4.02 -9.66
N ASN A 171 11.00 -4.26 -8.36
CA ASN A 171 10.50 -3.56 -7.10
C ASN A 171 11.51 -3.08 -5.96
N ASN A 172 11.47 -1.82 -5.42
CA ASN A 172 12.51 -1.13 -4.53
C ASN A 172 12.30 -0.95 -2.97
N ILE A 173 12.92 -1.68 -2.03
CA ILE A 173 12.63 -1.60 -0.56
C ILE A 173 13.24 -0.45 0.30
N SER A 174 12.59 -0.15 1.43
CA SER A 174 13.16 0.38 2.67
C SER A 174 12.35 -0.06 3.89
N MET A 175 12.99 -0.08 5.05
CA MET A 175 12.53 -0.63 6.32
C MET A 175 13.70 -0.41 7.27
N THR A 176 13.54 0.31 8.38
CA THR A 176 14.69 0.54 9.28
C THR A 176 14.30 0.55 10.76
N GLY A 177 15.31 0.50 11.63
CA GLY A 177 15.24 0.09 13.04
C GLY A 177 14.62 1.04 14.05
N GLY A 178 13.87 2.05 13.61
CA GLY A 178 12.92 2.75 14.49
C GLY A 178 11.54 2.08 14.48
N GLY A 179 10.55 2.80 15.01
CA GLY A 179 9.30 3.00 14.27
C GLY A 179 9.54 3.95 13.09
N SER A 180 8.65 3.95 12.10
CA SER A 180 8.59 4.98 11.05
C SER A 180 9.87 5.11 10.18
N ASN A 181 10.01 4.16 9.25
CA ASN A 181 11.08 3.92 8.26
C ASN A 181 10.53 3.06 7.15
N THR A 182 10.97 3.17 5.90
CA THR A 182 9.93 2.97 4.89
C THR A 182 10.35 2.85 3.39
N LEU A 183 10.14 1.72 2.67
CA LEU A 183 9.78 1.58 1.22
C LEU A 183 9.57 0.10 0.64
N THR A 184 9.00 -0.05 -0.57
CA THR A 184 9.13 -1.02 -1.73
C THR A 184 8.77 -0.13 -2.97
N GLN A 185 9.27 -0.12 -4.23
CA GLN A 185 8.88 0.93 -5.25
C GLN A 185 8.96 0.59 -6.79
N THR A 186 9.14 1.60 -7.67
CA THR A 186 8.23 1.94 -8.81
C THR A 186 8.93 2.47 -10.08
N ILE A 187 8.50 2.06 -11.29
CA ILE A 187 9.23 1.89 -12.55
C ILE A 187 8.25 1.94 -13.76
N SER A 188 8.70 1.71 -15.00
CA SER A 188 7.86 1.32 -16.17
C SER A 188 8.64 0.78 -17.40
N SER A 189 9.95 0.54 -17.30
CA SER A 189 10.81 0.00 -18.36
C SER A 189 10.81 -1.53 -18.51
N ASN A 190 10.58 -2.03 -19.72
CA ASN A 190 10.69 -3.44 -20.06
C ASN A 190 11.99 -4.09 -19.52
N LYS A 191 11.83 -4.83 -18.41
CA LYS A 191 12.77 -5.65 -17.61
C LYS A 191 13.56 -4.97 -16.49
N ALA A 192 13.31 -3.70 -16.17
CA ALA A 192 14.15 -2.95 -15.24
C ALA A 192 14.11 -3.39 -13.74
N THR A 193 15.20 -3.25 -12.98
CA THR A 193 15.49 -3.94 -11.69
C THR A 193 15.94 -3.04 -10.52
N ASN A 194 15.63 -3.43 -9.27
CA ASN A 194 15.27 -2.51 -8.16
C ASN A 194 15.97 -2.68 -6.78
N ASN A 195 15.90 -1.62 -5.96
CA ASN A 195 17.04 -1.02 -5.23
C ASN A 195 16.66 -0.29 -3.94
N ILE A 196 17.46 -0.45 -2.88
CA ILE A 196 16.90 -0.69 -1.53
C ILE A 196 17.70 0.03 -0.42
N THR A 197 17.12 0.47 0.72
CA THR A 197 17.91 0.94 1.88
C THR A 197 17.23 0.90 3.23
N THR A 198 17.96 0.57 4.30
CA THR A 198 17.31 -0.10 5.45
C THR A 198 17.94 0.10 6.85
N VAL A 199 18.76 1.12 7.15
CA VAL A 199 19.36 1.25 8.51
C VAL A 199 19.36 2.65 9.17
N GLY A 200 18.69 2.78 10.32
CA GLY A 200 18.64 3.96 11.19
C GLY A 200 17.33 4.04 11.99
N ALA A 201 16.84 5.25 12.18
CA ALA A 201 15.40 5.58 12.10
C ALA A 201 15.19 6.70 11.04
N SER A 202 13.96 6.94 10.58
CA SER A 202 13.61 7.92 9.55
C SER A 202 14.49 7.91 8.27
N ASN A 203 14.51 6.79 7.51
CA ASN A 203 15.07 6.75 6.14
C ASN A 203 14.01 6.46 5.06
N GLY A 204 14.09 7.19 3.94
CA GLY A 204 13.19 7.09 2.77
C GLY A 204 13.98 7.03 1.47
N ILE A 205 13.47 6.26 0.51
CA ILE A 205 14.16 5.77 -0.69
C ILE A 205 13.30 6.09 -1.91
N VAL A 206 13.91 6.28 -3.09
CA VAL A 206 13.20 6.41 -4.38
C VAL A 206 14.03 5.84 -5.55
N LEU A 207 13.36 5.26 -6.55
CA LEU A 207 13.89 5.04 -7.92
C LEU A 207 12.73 5.10 -8.93
N THR A 208 13.06 5.41 -10.18
CA THR A 208 12.25 5.14 -11.38
C THR A 208 13.12 4.68 -12.56
N GLN A 209 12.63 3.77 -13.41
CA GLN A 209 13.35 3.32 -14.62
C GLN A 209 12.37 3.18 -15.79
N SER A 210 12.75 3.64 -16.98
CA SER A 210 11.80 3.86 -18.08
C SER A 210 12.45 3.72 -19.47
N GLY A 211 11.78 3.06 -20.41
CA GLY A 211 12.27 2.76 -21.76
C GLY A 211 12.16 1.27 -22.11
N THR A 212 12.26 0.91 -23.39
CA THR A 212 12.29 -0.50 -23.83
C THR A 212 13.52 -1.25 -23.32
N ALA A 213 14.53 -0.51 -22.86
CA ALA A 213 15.88 -0.97 -22.57
C ALA A 213 16.52 -1.73 -23.74
N GLY A 214 17.60 -2.45 -23.46
CA GLY A 214 18.16 -3.46 -24.34
C GLY A 214 17.46 -4.80 -24.14
N THR A 215 18.22 -5.87 -23.90
CA THR A 215 17.64 -7.21 -23.73
C THR A 215 17.19 -7.48 -22.29
N ASN A 216 17.68 -6.72 -21.31
CA ASN A 216 17.66 -7.10 -19.89
C ASN A 216 17.03 -6.06 -18.95
N GLY A 217 16.77 -4.84 -19.40
CA GLY A 217 16.24 -3.76 -18.57
C GLY A 217 17.31 -2.86 -17.98
N HIS A 218 16.89 -1.73 -17.40
CA HIS A 218 17.78 -0.89 -16.60
C HIS A 218 17.97 -1.48 -15.18
N ALA A 219 19.06 -1.14 -14.49
CA ALA A 219 19.39 -1.72 -13.17
C ALA A 219 20.10 -0.72 -12.24
N PHE A 220 19.43 -0.21 -11.20
CA PHE A 220 20.11 0.60 -10.18
C PHE A 220 20.66 -0.32 -9.07
N THR A 221 21.20 0.21 -7.97
CA THR A 221 21.40 -0.39 -6.65
C THR A 221 21.68 0.72 -5.66
N LEU A 222 21.07 0.62 -4.47
CA LEU A 222 21.23 1.53 -3.35
C LEU A 222 21.60 0.71 -2.12
N ASN A 223 22.41 1.29 -1.23
CA ASN A 223 22.63 0.82 0.13
C ASN A 223 23.13 2.00 1.00
N LEU A 224 22.42 2.34 2.07
CA LEU A 224 22.60 3.59 2.80
C LEU A 224 22.33 3.37 4.29
N THR A 225 23.22 3.87 5.14
CA THR A 225 23.21 3.67 6.60
C THR A 225 23.45 4.98 7.33
N GLY A 226 22.82 5.11 8.49
CA GLY A 226 22.68 6.38 9.20
C GLY A 226 21.36 7.05 8.81
N SER A 227 20.69 7.65 9.78
CA SER A 227 19.43 8.38 9.61
C SER A 227 19.55 9.60 8.69
N SER A 228 18.41 10.20 8.34
CA SER A 228 18.36 11.53 7.71
C SER A 228 19.13 11.57 6.39
N ASN A 229 18.77 10.64 5.51
CA ASN A 229 19.59 10.20 4.41
C ASN A 229 18.75 9.98 3.14
N THR A 230 19.31 10.30 1.97
CA THR A 230 18.52 10.49 0.74
C THR A 230 19.29 10.04 -0.50
N LEU A 231 18.62 9.31 -1.41
CA LEU A 231 19.14 9.01 -2.75
C LEU A 231 18.02 8.98 -3.80
N ASN A 232 18.34 9.52 -4.98
CA ASN A 232 17.50 9.54 -6.18
C ASN A 232 18.31 9.02 -7.37
N VAL A 233 17.76 8.11 -8.18
CA VAL A 233 18.40 7.61 -9.40
C VAL A 233 17.38 7.44 -10.53
N THR A 234 17.84 7.64 -11.77
CA THR A 234 17.06 7.55 -13.00
C THR A 234 17.85 6.83 -14.09
N GLN A 235 17.19 5.97 -14.85
CA GLN A 235 17.82 5.16 -15.89
C GLN A 235 16.90 4.96 -17.10
N SER A 236 17.47 5.07 -18.29
CA SER A 236 16.78 5.00 -19.57
C SER A 236 17.70 4.51 -20.69
N GLY A 237 17.14 4.42 -21.90
CA GLY A 237 17.85 4.08 -23.14
C GLY A 237 17.17 2.96 -23.95
N THR A 238 17.69 2.74 -25.15
CA THR A 238 17.45 1.52 -25.96
C THR A 238 18.51 0.44 -25.69
N ILE A 239 19.38 0.71 -24.71
CA ILE A 239 20.44 -0.17 -24.23
C ILE A 239 20.24 -0.31 -22.72
N ASP A 240 20.55 -1.49 -22.18
CA ASP A 240 20.54 -1.73 -20.74
C ASP A 240 21.56 -0.81 -20.04
N THR A 241 21.19 -0.16 -18.93
CA THR A 241 22.07 0.76 -18.19
C THR A 241 22.07 0.48 -16.71
N THR A 242 23.21 0.71 -16.03
CA THR A 242 23.43 0.29 -14.63
C THR A 242 23.97 1.42 -13.76
N VAL A 243 23.46 1.56 -12.51
CA VAL A 243 23.88 2.58 -11.54
C VAL A 243 23.94 1.97 -10.16
N ASN A 244 25.09 1.94 -9.48
CA ASN A 244 25.19 1.40 -8.12
C ASN A 244 25.74 2.46 -7.16
N LEU A 245 25.12 2.63 -5.99
CA LEU A 245 25.59 3.56 -4.96
C LEU A 245 25.49 3.00 -3.53
N LEU A 246 26.51 3.32 -2.72
CA LEU A 246 26.68 2.96 -1.33
C LEU A 246 27.08 4.21 -0.52
N SER A 247 26.54 4.40 0.70
CA SER A 247 27.05 5.41 1.64
C SER A 247 26.67 5.17 3.12
N ASN A 248 27.41 5.83 4.02
CA ASN A 248 27.30 5.72 5.47
C ASN A 248 27.22 7.08 6.20
N GLY A 249 27.30 8.20 5.47
CA GLY A 249 27.18 9.54 6.06
C GLY A 249 25.77 10.09 5.89
N SER A 250 25.22 10.70 6.95
CA SER A 250 23.95 11.44 6.94
C SER A 250 24.06 12.80 6.24
N GLY A 251 22.95 13.35 5.74
CA GLY A 251 22.92 14.68 5.12
C GLY A 251 23.63 14.79 3.77
N ASN A 252 24.07 13.66 3.20
CA ASN A 252 24.58 13.59 1.84
C ASN A 252 23.44 13.72 0.80
N ALA A 253 23.81 14.13 -0.42
CA ALA A 253 22.92 14.13 -1.56
C ALA A 253 23.65 13.61 -2.80
N TRP A 254 23.01 12.71 -3.54
CA TRP A 254 23.50 12.23 -4.84
C TRP A 254 22.38 12.23 -5.87
N ASN A 255 22.76 12.49 -7.12
CA ASN A 255 21.89 12.50 -8.28
C ASN A 255 22.66 11.78 -9.39
N ILE A 256 22.06 10.76 -10.02
CA ILE A 256 22.75 9.90 -10.98
C ILE A 256 21.82 9.59 -12.16
N THR A 257 22.39 9.61 -13.37
CA THR A 257 21.67 9.50 -14.63
C THR A 257 22.45 8.63 -15.61
N THR A 258 21.78 7.66 -16.24
CA THR A 258 22.37 6.83 -17.31
C THR A 258 21.37 6.61 -18.45
N GLY A 259 21.82 6.82 -19.69
CA GLY A 259 21.04 6.59 -20.91
C GLY A 259 21.84 6.85 -22.18
N ASN A 260 21.18 6.68 -23.33
CA ASN A 260 21.73 6.81 -24.69
C ASN A 260 20.67 7.32 -25.67
#